data_AF-A0A9E5P5A4-F1
#
_entry.id   AF-A0A9E5P5A4-F1
#
_cell.length_a   1.000
_cell.length_b   1.000
_cell.length_c   1.000
_cell.angle_alpha   90.00
_cell.angle_beta   90.00
_cell.angle_gamma   90.00
#
_symmetry.space_group_name_H-M   'P 1'
#
loop_
_entity.id
_entity.type
_entity.pdbx_description
1 polymer ?
#
loop_
_entity_poly.entity_id
_entity_poly.type
_entity_poly.pdbx_seq_one_letter_code
_entity_poly.pdbx_strand_id
1 'polypeptide(L)' 'MFEHRQEQMQKLLKENEDFRRIYNHHQELDKRVTAAELGTAPMEDLALNQLKKQKLLAKDKLARIMDASAA' A
#
# COMPACT_ATOMS: atom_id res chain seq x y z
N MET A 1 1.39 -22.00 0.99
CA MET A 1 0.77 -21.20 2.08
C MET A 1 0.72 -19.68 1.80
N PHE A 2 1.47 -19.16 0.81
CA PHE A 2 1.33 -17.76 0.34
C PHE A 2 0.56 -17.66 -0.99
N GLU A 3 0.43 -18.76 -1.75
CA GLU A 3 -0.29 -18.78 -3.03
C GLU A 3 -1.77 -18.37 -2.88
N HIS A 4 -2.45 -18.78 -1.80
CA HIS A 4 -3.85 -18.42 -1.55
C HIS A 4 -4.09 -16.93 -1.30
N ARG A 5 -3.06 -16.18 -0.85
CA ARG A 5 -3.20 -14.74 -0.63
C ARG A 5 -3.04 -13.92 -1.90
N GLN A 6 -2.28 -14.39 -2.89
CA GLN A 6 -2.15 -13.69 -4.16
C GLN A 6 -3.43 -13.77 -4.99
N GLU A 7 -4.10 -14.92 -5.03
CA GLU A 7 -5.41 -15.03 -5.69
C GLU A 7 -6.45 -14.14 -5.02
N GLN A 8 -6.57 -14.19 -3.68
CA GLN A 8 -7.45 -13.30 -2.92
C GLN A 8 -7.16 -11.83 -3.19
N MET A 9 -5.88 -11.44 -3.22
CA MET A 9 -5.47 -10.07 -3.52
C MET A 9 -5.84 -9.65 -4.94
N GLN A 10 -5.62 -10.52 -5.94
CA GLN A 10 -6.00 -10.28 -7.34
C GLN A 10 -7.53 -10.20 -7.51
N LYS A 11 -8.27 -11.04 -6.79
CA LYS A 11 -9.73 -11.04 -6.77
C LYS A 11 -10.25 -9.73 -6.18
N LEU A 12 -9.74 -9.31 -5.02
CA LEU A 12 -10.04 -8.03 -4.39
C LEU A 12 -9.63 -6.82 -5.24
N LEU A 13 -8.49 -6.88 -5.92
CA LEU A 13 -8.07 -5.84 -6.87
C LEU A 13 -9.05 -5.68 -8.04
N LYS A 14 -9.74 -6.75 -8.43
CA LYS A 14 -10.76 -6.74 -9.49
C LYS A 14 -12.16 -6.42 -8.98
N GLU A 15 -12.56 -7.00 -7.86
CA GLU A 15 -13.92 -6.89 -7.29
C GLU A 15 -14.09 -5.61 -6.46
N ASN A 16 -13.02 -5.07 -5.89
CA ASN A 16 -13.07 -3.97 -4.94
C ASN A 16 -12.20 -2.78 -5.42
N GLU A 17 -12.86 -1.77 -6.01
CA GLU A 17 -12.19 -0.57 -6.52
C GLU A 17 -11.48 0.22 -5.42
N ASP A 18 -12.00 0.23 -4.19
CA ASP A 18 -11.36 0.86 -3.05
C ASP A 18 -10.03 0.17 -2.73
N PHE A 19 -10.01 -1.17 -2.72
CA PHE A 19 -8.77 -1.93 -2.54
C PHE A 19 -7.73 -1.55 -3.61
N ARG A 20 -8.15 -1.49 -4.88
CA ARG A 20 -7.27 -1.08 -5.98
C ARG A 20 -6.74 0.35 -5.83
N ARG A 21 -7.57 1.29 -5.38
CA ARG A 21 -7.14 2.68 -5.13
C ARG A 21 -6.10 2.75 -4.01
N ILE A 22 -6.36 2.07 -2.90
CA ILE A 22 -5.43 2.04 -1.76
C ILE A 22 -4.12 1.35 -2.14
N TYR A 23 -4.19 0.28 -2.93
CA TYR A 23 -3.00 -0.43 -3.41
C TYR A 23 -2.14 0.43 -4.32
N ASN A 24 -2.76 1.15 -5.27
CA ASN A 24 -2.03 2.12 -6.11
C ASN A 24 -1.41 3.22 -5.26
N HIS A 25 -2.15 3.75 -4.28
CA HIS A 25 -1.62 4.78 -3.39
C HIS A 25 -0.42 4.26 -2.58
N HIS A 26 -0.49 3.04 -2.05
CA HIS A 26 0.63 2.39 -1.36
C HIS A 26 1.86 2.26 -2.28
N GLN A 27 1.69 1.81 -3.53
CA GLN A 27 2.76 1.72 -4.53
C GLN A 27 3.37 3.09 -4.86
N GLU A 28 2.55 4.13 -4.96
CA GLU A 28 3.02 5.49 -5.22
C GLU A 28 3.85 6.05 -4.05
N LEU A 29 3.36 5.84 -2.82
CA LEU A 29 4.08 6.21 -1.61
C LEU A 29 5.41 5.46 -1.51
N ASP A 30 5.43 4.17 -1.80
CA ASP A 30 6.64 3.35 -1.82
C ASP A 30 7.66 3.90 -2.82
N LYS A 31 7.25 4.18 -4.06
CA LYS A 31 8.10 4.81 -5.08
C LYS A 31 8.67 6.14 -4.60
N ARG A 32 7.87 6.98 -3.95
CA ARG A 32 8.33 8.27 -3.40
C ARG A 32 9.35 8.09 -2.27
N VAL A 33 9.10 7.14 -1.36
CA VAL A 33 10.05 6.80 -0.30
C VAL A 33 11.35 6.29 -0.90
N THR A 34 11.28 5.36 -1.86
CA THR A 34 12.48 4.83 -2.55
C THR A 34 13.23 5.91 -3.31
N ALA A 35 12.54 6.83 -4.00
CA ALA A 35 13.16 7.96 -4.69
C ALA A 35 13.87 8.91 -3.70
N ALA A 36 13.27 9.13 -2.52
CA ALA A 36 13.88 9.90 -1.45
C ALA A 36 15.08 9.19 -0.82
N GLU A 37 15.00 7.87 -0.59
CA GLU A 37 16.10 7.05 -0.08
C GLU A 37 17.27 6.94 -1.07
N LEU A 38 16.98 6.90 -2.38
CA LEU A 38 17.97 6.95 -3.45
C LEU A 38 18.62 8.33 -3.61
N GLY A 39 18.16 9.36 -2.88
CA GLY A 39 18.63 10.73 -3.02
C GLY A 39 18.22 11.41 -4.34
N THR A 40 17.35 10.78 -5.12
CA THR A 40 16.82 11.35 -6.38
C THR A 40 15.77 12.42 -6.15
N ALA A 41 15.12 12.41 -4.97
CA ALA A 41 14.21 13.45 -4.53
C ALA A 41 14.54 13.80 -3.07
N PRO A 42 15.40 14.79 -2.79
CA PRO A 42 15.68 15.19 -1.42
C PRO A 42 14.36 15.64 -0.76
N MET A 43 13.90 14.88 0.22
CA MET A 43 12.71 15.16 1.01
C MET A 43 13.12 15.51 2.43
N GLU A 44 12.40 16.45 3.04
CA GLU A 44 12.49 16.69 4.47
C GLU A 44 12.15 15.43 5.26
N ASP A 45 12.85 15.22 6.39
CA ASP A 45 12.62 14.07 7.27
C ASP A 45 11.14 13.95 7.70
N LEU A 46 10.49 15.11 7.90
CA LEU A 46 9.06 15.20 8.19
C LEU A 46 8.19 14.59 7.08
N ALA A 47 8.52 14.86 5.81
CA ALA A 47 7.82 14.31 4.66
C ALA A 47 8.03 12.80 4.55
N LEU A 48 9.26 12.31 4.80
CA LEU A 48 9.56 10.88 4.83
C LEU A 48 8.77 10.16 5.94
N ASN A 49 8.66 10.79 7.11
CA ASN A 49 7.88 10.29 8.25
C ASN A 49 6.38 10.22 7.92
N GLN A 50 5.85 11.25 7.25
CA GLN A 50 4.48 11.27 6.75
C GLN A 50 4.23 10.17 5.72
N LEU A 51 5.15 9.98 4.76
CA LEU A 51 5.03 8.90 3.77
C LEU A 51 5.02 7.52 4.42
N LYS A 52 5.89 7.28 5.41
CA LYS A 52 5.90 6.02 6.19
C LYS A 52 4.57 5.80 6.92
N LYS A 53 3.99 6.83 7.53
CA LYS A 53 2.64 6.76 8.15
C LYS A 53 1.56 6.46 7.12
N GLN A 54 1.55 7.13 5.98
CA GLN A 54 0.58 6.89 4.92
C GLN A 54 0.70 5.47 4.36
N LYS A 55 1.93 4.97 4.19
CA LYS A 55 2.20 3.59 3.75
C LYS A 55 1.66 2.58 4.77
N LEU A 56 1.87 2.84 6.07
CA LEU A 56 1.32 2.01 7.13
C LEU A 56 -0.22 2.02 7.13
N LEU A 57 -0.85 3.19 7.00
CA LEU A 57 -2.31 3.33 6.92
C LEU A 57 -2.89 2.63 5.69
N ALA A 58 -2.24 2.75 4.53
CA ALA A 58 -2.66 2.06 3.33
C ALA A 58 -2.57 0.54 3.51
N LYS A 59 -1.48 0.03 4.09
CA LYS A 59 -1.34 -1.39 4.42
C LYS A 59 -2.40 -1.87 5.41
N ASP A 60 -2.69 -1.10 6.45
CA ASP A 60 -3.72 -1.41 7.45
C ASP A 60 -5.12 -1.48 6.82
N LYS A 61 -5.43 -0.53 5.93
CA LYS A 61 -6.69 -0.56 5.17
C LYS A 61 -6.77 -1.77 4.24
N LEU A 62 -5.70 -2.12 3.53
CA LEU A 62 -5.67 -3.32 2.67
C LEU A 62 -5.89 -4.58 3.52
N ALA A 63 -5.26 -4.67 4.69
CA ALA A 63 -5.42 -5.79 5.61
C ALA A 63 -6.86 -5.89 6.14
N ARG A 64 -7.48 -4.77 6.52
CA ARG A 64 -8.89 -4.72 6.93
C ARG A 64 -9.86 -5.16 5.84
N ILE A 65 -9.63 -4.75 4.59
CA ILE A 65 -10.48 -5.17 3.47
C ILE A 65 -10.31 -6.66 3.20
N MET A 66 -9.07 -7.16 3.25
CA MET A 66 -8.79 -8.60 3.12
C MET A 66 -9.43 -9.43 4.23
N ASP A 67 -9.35 -8.97 5.47
CA ASP A 67 -9.97 -9.61 6.64
C ASP A 67 -11.50 -9.63 6.50
N ALA A 68 -12.10 -8.50 6.13
CA ALA A 68 -13.54 -8.39 5.91
C ALA A 68 -14.06 -9.25 4.76
N SER A 69 -13.25 -9.53 3.74
CA SER A 69 -13.63 -10.45 2.65
C SER A 69 -13.31 -11.93 2.91
N ALA A 70 -12.57 -12.23 3.98
CA ALA A 70 -12.29 -13.59 4.41
C ALA A 70 -13.32 -14.13 5.44
N ALA A 71 -14.19 -13.27 5.96
CA ALA A 71 -15.30 -13.59 6.87
C ALA A 71 -16.60 -13.88 6.10
#